data_AF-A0A9W6T6U3-F1
#
_entry.id   AF-A0A9W6T6U3-F1
#
_cell.length_a   1.000
_cell.length_b   1.000
_cell.length_c   1.000
_cell.angle_alpha   90.00
_cell.angle_beta   90.00
_cell.angle_gamma   90.00
#
_symmetry.space_group_name_H-M   'P 1'
#
loop_
_entity.id
_entity.type
_entity.pdbx_description
1 polymer ?
#
loop_
_entity_poly.entity_id
_entity_poly.type
_entity_poly.pdbx_seq_one_letter_code
_entity_poly.pdbx_strand_id
1 'polypeptide(L)' 'MKVIDFQQRIPHMPKILELDHLTVTGNVNFGRDIQLKGTVIVVCNDGDRIDIPNGSVLENVVVTGNLTILEH' A
#
# COMPACT_ATOMS: atom_id res chain seq x y z
N MET A 1 14.10 -13.38 -3.38
CA MET A 1 13.23 -12.19 -3.32
C MET A 1 12.68 -12.08 -1.90
N LYS A 2 13.56 -12.01 -0.90
CA LYS A 2 14.03 -10.81 -0.17
C LYS A 2 12.90 -10.05 0.56
N VAL A 3 12.65 -10.50 1.79
CA VAL A 3 11.94 -9.81 2.90
C VAL A 3 12.37 -8.34 3.08
N ILE A 4 13.55 -7.98 2.57
CA ILE A 4 14.10 -6.63 2.54
C ILE A 4 13.23 -5.67 1.71
N ASP A 5 12.62 -6.11 0.60
CA ASP A 5 11.72 -5.26 -0.20
C ASP A 5 10.41 -4.94 0.54
N PHE A 6 9.94 -5.88 1.36
CA PHE A 6 8.75 -5.69 2.20
C PHE A 6 9.02 -4.69 3.33
N GLN A 7 10.19 -4.77 3.98
CA GLN A 7 10.59 -3.82 5.03
C GLN A 7 10.90 -2.41 4.50
N GLN A 8 11.38 -2.27 3.26
CA GLN A 8 11.62 -0.97 2.64
C GLN A 8 10.32 -0.26 2.22
N ARG A 9 9.31 -1.03 1.78
CA ARG A 9 8.02 -0.49 1.32
C ARG A 9 7.02 -0.23 2.45
N ILE A 10 7.23 -0.84 3.62
CA ILE A 10 6.40 -0.69 4.81
C ILE A 10 7.31 -0.24 5.97
N PRO A 11 7.64 1.06 6.05
CA PRO A 11 8.50 1.59 7.12
C PRO A 11 7.81 1.53 8.50
N HIS A 12 6.47 1.47 8.53
CA HIS A 12 5.67 1.30 9.74
C HIS A 12 4.64 0.19 9.52
N MET A 13 4.59 -0.77 10.44
CA MET A 13 3.66 -1.90 10.36
C MET A 13 2.21 -1.35 10.36
N PRO A 14 1.42 -1.56 9.29
CA PRO A 14 0.04 -1.10 9.23
C PRO A 14 -0.79 -1.87 10.27
N LYS A 15 -1.88 -1.25 10.72
CA LYS A 15 -2.85 -1.96 11.56
C LYS A 15 -3.61 -2.95 10.67
N ILE A 16 -3.37 -4.24 10.88
CA ILE A 16 -3.93 -5.35 10.09
C ILE A 16 -4.87 -6.26 10.91
N LEU A 17 -5.37 -5.79 12.05
CA LEU A 17 -6.19 -6.59 12.99
C LEU A 17 -7.45 -7.20 12.35
N GLU A 18 -7.95 -6.61 11.26
CA GLU A 18 -9.19 -7.00 10.58
C GLU A 18 -8.94 -7.30 9.09
N LEU A 19 -7.70 -7.66 8.71
CA LEU A 19 -7.33 -7.91 7.32
C LEU A 19 -7.55 -9.39 6.95
N ASP A 20 -8.35 -9.64 5.91
CA ASP A 20 -8.58 -10.99 5.36
C ASP A 20 -7.60 -11.30 4.23
N HIS A 21 -7.42 -10.35 3.30
CA HIS A 21 -6.61 -10.55 2.11
C HIS A 21 -5.93 -9.24 1.70
N LEU A 22 -4.62 -9.29 1.47
CA LEU A 22 -3.84 -8.19 0.89
C LEU A 22 -3.07 -8.68 -0.32
N THR A 23 -3.34 -8.06 -1.47
CA THR A 23 -2.52 -8.22 -2.68
C THR A 23 -1.95 -6.87 -3.07
N VAL A 24 -0.64 -6.81 -3.31
CA VAL A 24 0.05 -5.60 -3.78
C VAL A 24 0.92 -5.97 -4.97
N THR A 25 0.67 -5.33 -6.11
CA THR A 25 1.40 -5.56 -7.36
C THR A 25 1.96 -4.24 -7.89
N GLY A 26 3.20 -4.27 -8.36
CA GLY A 26 3.87 -3.13 -8.99
C GLY A 26 4.59 -2.20 -8.00
N ASN A 27 4.74 -0.93 -8.38
CA ASN A 27 5.48 0.08 -7.62
C ASN A 27 4.56 0.84 -6.66
N VAL A 28 4.32 0.26 -5.49
CA VAL A 28 3.44 0.80 -4.45
C VAL A 28 4.24 1.13 -3.19
N ASN A 29 4.03 2.33 -2.64
CA ASN A 29 4.56 2.76 -1.35
C ASN A 29 3.43 3.04 -0.37
N PHE A 30 3.63 2.60 0.87
CA PHE A 30 2.71 2.83 1.97
C PHE A 30 3.28 3.91 2.88
N GLY A 31 2.49 4.97 3.11
CA GLY A 31 2.74 5.94 4.15
C GLY A 31 2.62 5.36 5.57
N ARG A 32 2.72 6.23 6.56
CA ARG A 32 2.66 5.90 7.99
C ARG A 32 1.20 5.79 8.48
N ASP A 33 0.99 5.04 9.55
CA ASP A 33 -0.30 4.91 10.24
C ASP A 33 -1.46 4.42 9.34
N ILE A 34 -1.15 3.61 8.34
CA ILE A 34 -2.16 3.01 7.45
C ILE A 34 -2.92 1.90 8.16
N GLN A 35 -4.22 1.81 7.87
CA GLN A 35 -5.10 0.75 8.34
C GLN A 35 -5.65 -0.03 7.15
N LEU A 36 -5.53 -1.36 7.20
CA LEU A 36 -6.02 -2.26 6.15
C LEU A 36 -7.06 -3.20 6.76
N LYS A 37 -8.23 -3.29 6.11
CA LYS A 37 -9.38 -4.07 6.59
C LYS A 37 -10.04 -4.85 5.47
N GLY A 38 -10.51 -6.05 5.78
CA GLY A 38 -11.20 -6.94 4.84
C GLY A 38 -10.30 -7.35 3.67
N THR A 39 -10.80 -7.18 2.44
CA THR A 39 -10.03 -7.46 1.21
C THR A 39 -9.48 -6.17 0.60
N VAL A 40 -8.16 -6.04 0.55
CA VAL A 40 -7.47 -4.90 -0.07
C VAL A 40 -6.58 -5.38 -1.21
N ILE A 41 -6.80 -4.85 -2.41
CA ILE A 41 -6.01 -5.19 -3.59
C ILE A 41 -5.46 -3.90 -4.18
N VAL A 42 -4.14 -3.79 -4.31
CA VAL A 42 -3.46 -2.64 -4.92
C VAL A 42 -2.71 -3.10 -6.16
N VAL A 43 -3.06 -2.53 -7.31
CA VAL A 43 -2.45 -2.85 -8.61
C VAL A 43 -1.88 -1.60 -9.25
N CYS A 44 -0.56 -1.52 -9.31
CA CYS A 44 0.17 -0.49 -10.02
C CYS A 44 0.74 -1.07 -11.32
N ASN A 45 0.51 -0.38 -12.44
CA ASN A 45 1.00 -0.80 -13.75
C ASN A 45 2.51 -0.56 -13.88
N ASP A 46 3.13 -1.22 -14.84
CA ASP A 46 4.55 -1.02 -15.16
C ASP A 46 4.79 0.42 -15.63
N GLY A 47 5.82 1.07 -15.10
CA GLY A 47 6.11 2.49 -15.35
C GLY A 47 5.35 3.49 -14.48
N ASP A 48 4.33 3.04 -13.74
CA ASP A 48 3.57 3.88 -12.82
C ASP A 48 4.10 3.79 -11.37
N ARG A 49 3.59 4.67 -10.52
CA ARG A 49 3.82 4.65 -9.06
C ARG A 49 2.52 4.97 -8.34
N ILE A 50 2.27 4.27 -7.24
CA ILE A 50 1.17 4.58 -6.31
C ILE A 50 1.77 4.83 -4.92
N ASP A 51 1.64 6.05 -4.43
CA ASP A 51 1.94 6.42 -3.04
C ASP A 51 0.63 6.51 -2.24
N ILE A 52 0.45 5.61 -1.28
CA ILE A 52 -0.68 5.65 -0.35
C ILE A 52 -0.36 6.65 0.78
N PRO A 53 -1.18 7.71 0.96
CA PRO A 53 -0.92 8.74 1.96
C PRO A 53 -0.87 8.22 3.41
N ASN A 54 -0.21 8.99 4.28
CA ASN A 54 -0.21 8.76 5.73
C ASN A 54 -1.65 8.78 6.29
N GLY A 55 -1.97 7.85 7.21
CA GLY A 55 -3.28 7.76 7.87
C GLY A 55 -4.40 7.17 7.00
N SER A 56 -4.09 6.67 5.80
CA SER A 56 -5.09 6.08 4.91
C SER A 56 -5.75 4.84 5.52
N VAL A 57 -7.06 4.73 5.36
CA VAL A 57 -7.84 3.55 5.74
C VAL A 57 -8.35 2.90 4.46
N LEU A 58 -7.92 1.67 4.18
CA LEU A 58 -8.35 0.88 3.03
C LEU A 58 -9.18 -0.30 3.53
N GLU A 59 -10.45 -0.32 3.16
CA GLU A 59 -11.41 -1.34 3.56
C GLU A 59 -12.20 -1.83 2.34
N ASN A 60 -12.12 -3.14 2.06
CA ASN A 60 -12.88 -3.80 0.98
C ASN A 60 -12.74 -3.09 -0.37
N VAL A 61 -11.52 -2.67 -0.73
CA VAL A 61 -11.25 -1.77 -1.85
C VAL A 61 -10.20 -2.33 -2.79
N VAL A 62 -10.37 -2.01 -4.08
CA VAL A 62 -9.37 -2.22 -5.12
C VAL A 62 -8.80 -0.85 -5.54
N VAL A 63 -7.49 -0.67 -5.36
CA VAL A 63 -6.77 0.57 -5.71
C VAL A 63 -5.96 0.32 -6.98
N THR A 64 -6.20 1.11 -8.01
CA THR A 64 -5.50 1.02 -9.30
C THR A 64 -5.20 2.40 -9.87
N GLY A 65 -4.10 2.55 -10.61
CA GLY A 65 -3.76 3.77 -11.36
C GLY A 65 -2.36 4.29 -11.08
N ASN A 66 -2.18 5.60 -11.25
CA ASN A 66 -0.95 6.32 -10.96
C ASN A 66 -1.27 7.45 -9.96
N LEU A 67 -0.58 7.45 -8.83
CA LEU A 67 -0.65 8.51 -7.82
C LEU A 67 0.76 8.73 -7.27
N THR A 68 1.38 9.85 -7.63
CA THR A 68 2.71 10.23 -7.11
C THR A 68 2.57 11.38 -6.13
N ILE A 69 3.11 11.21 -4.92
CA ILE A 69 3.15 12.27 -3.90
C ILE A 69 4.56 12.89 -3.89
N LEU A 70 4.64 14.21 -4.05
CA LEU A 70 5.88 15.00 -3.97
C LEU A 70 5.84 15.86 -2.70
N GLU A 71 6.85 15.75 -1.83
CA GLU A 71 7.01 16.65 -0.69
C GLU A 71 7.41 18.06 -1.16
N HIS A 72 6.93 19.10 -0.46
CA HIS A 72 7.24 20.51 -0.73
C HIS A 72 8.11 21.09 0.37
#